data_AF-A0A7E6D8Z9-F1
#
_entry.id   AF-A0A7E6D8Z9-F1
#
_cell.length_a   1.000
_cell.length_b   1.000
_cell.length_c   1.000
_cell.angle_alpha   90.00
_cell.angle_beta   90.00
_cell.angle_gamma   90.00
#
_symmetry.space_group_name_H-M   'P 1'
#
loop_
_entity.id
_entity.type
_entity.pdbx_description
1 polymer ?
#
loop_
_entity_poly.entity_id
_entity_poly.type
_entity_poly.pdbx_seq_one_letter_code
_entity_poly.pdbx_strand_id
1 'polypeptide(L)'
;MGTLLGLGAALAYHDHRCRAAQDSTRIYTREEVKSHTSPETRIWVTLGSEVFDVTDFVDLHPGGPSKLMLAAGGPLEPFWALYAVHNQSHIREILAQYKIGELSPEDKAPSTLKTSDPYADDPIRHPALKVNSQRPFNAEPPPELLTENYITPNPIFFTRNHLPVPNLDPDTYRLHIIGPPGGQSLSLSLDDLHQFPKHEITATVQCAGNRRSEMNQIKEVRGLEWSTGAISTARWAGARLCDVLAKAGHQLRDAEAHVCFEGLDSDPTGTAYGASIPLARAMDPEAEVLLAYEMNGQPLPRDHGFPVRVVVPGVVGARHVKWLGKVSVEPEESYSHWQRRDYKGFSPSVDWDSVDFDSAPSIQELPVQSAITEPKDGEIIESREVTVKGYAWSGGGRAVVRVDVSLDGGLTWQVAELDEEKQCPRKAWAWRLWQLQATVPPGKKELNIVCKAVDDSYNVQPDTVAPIWNLRGVLNNAWHRVHVRVAP
;
A
#
# COMPACT_ATOMS: atom_id res chain seq x y z
N MET A 1 -6.99 35.06 -37.55
CA MET A 1 -5.75 35.27 -36.77
C MET A 1 -5.43 33.98 -36.03
N GLY A 2 -4.92 32.99 -36.76
CA GLY A 2 -4.70 31.65 -36.23
C GLY A 2 -3.59 30.99 -37.04
N THR A 3 -2.36 31.48 -36.87
CA THR A 3 -1.15 30.97 -37.55
C THR A 3 0.13 31.49 -36.88
N LEU A 4 0.15 31.71 -35.54
CA LEU A 4 1.34 32.26 -34.87
C LEU A 4 1.72 31.66 -33.51
N LEU A 5 1.00 30.64 -33.02
CA LEU A 5 1.36 29.95 -31.75
C LEU A 5 1.94 28.53 -31.93
N GLY A 6 2.05 28.04 -33.18
CA GLY A 6 2.57 26.70 -33.48
C GLY A 6 4.07 26.61 -33.80
N LEU A 7 4.78 27.74 -33.89
CA LEU A 7 6.21 27.75 -34.25
C LEU A 7 7.17 27.69 -33.04
N GLY A 8 6.73 28.11 -31.84
CA GLY A 8 7.58 28.08 -30.63
C GLY A 8 7.83 26.66 -30.09
N ALA A 9 6.79 25.81 -30.08
CA ALA A 9 6.93 24.42 -29.63
C ALA A 9 7.66 23.55 -30.65
N ALA A 10 7.48 23.79 -31.96
CA ALA A 10 8.19 23.06 -33.00
C ALA A 10 9.69 23.41 -33.05
N LEU A 11 10.07 24.66 -32.72
CA LEU A 11 11.49 25.06 -32.64
C LEU A 11 12.16 24.49 -31.39
N ALA A 12 11.51 24.45 -30.23
CA ALA A 12 12.04 23.76 -29.04
C ALA A 12 12.11 22.23 -29.22
N TYR A 13 11.18 21.65 -29.98
CA TYR A 13 11.16 20.22 -30.30
C TYR A 13 12.19 19.83 -31.39
N HIS A 14 12.57 20.76 -32.27
CA HIS A 14 13.64 20.54 -33.24
C HIS A 14 15.03 20.75 -32.64
N ASP A 15 15.18 21.66 -31.67
CA ASP A 15 16.47 21.95 -31.03
C ASP A 15 16.99 20.76 -30.19
N HIS A 16 16.09 19.96 -29.60
CA HIS A 16 16.48 18.72 -28.91
C HIS A 16 16.87 17.59 -29.88
N ARG A 17 16.31 17.54 -31.09
CA ARG A 17 16.71 16.58 -32.13
C ARG A 17 18.04 16.94 -32.79
N CYS A 18 18.41 18.21 -32.81
CA CYS A 18 19.69 18.67 -33.38
C CYS A 18 20.89 18.55 -32.44
N ARG A 19 20.71 18.28 -31.14
CA ARG A 19 21.84 17.93 -30.22
C ARG A 19 22.17 16.43 -30.17
N ALA A 20 21.30 15.56 -30.69
CA ALA A 20 21.52 14.12 -30.69
C ALA A 20 22.40 13.62 -31.85
N ALA A 21 22.86 14.52 -32.72
CA ALA A 21 23.58 14.16 -33.94
C ALA A 21 24.79 15.07 -34.20
N GLN A 22 25.73 15.15 -33.24
CA GLN A 22 27.15 15.38 -33.53
C GLN A 22 28.04 15.14 -32.29
N ASP A 23 29.10 14.37 -32.53
CA ASP A 23 30.36 14.25 -31.79
C ASP A 23 30.42 13.49 -30.46
N SER A 24 31.24 12.43 -30.48
CA SER A 24 31.79 11.60 -29.40
C SER A 24 30.92 11.46 -28.15
N THR A 25 30.47 10.24 -27.85
CA THR A 25 29.89 9.90 -26.54
C THR A 25 30.76 10.52 -25.43
N ARG A 26 30.25 11.57 -24.78
CA ARG A 26 31.01 12.26 -23.74
C ARG A 26 31.34 11.25 -22.66
N ILE A 27 32.62 11.20 -22.30
CA ILE A 27 33.14 10.24 -21.34
C ILE A 27 33.27 10.96 -20.00
N TYR A 28 32.68 10.40 -18.96
CA TYR A 28 32.75 10.92 -17.60
C TYR A 28 33.43 9.90 -16.68
N THR A 29 34.15 10.39 -15.68
CA THR A 29 34.65 9.57 -14.58
C THR A 29 33.57 9.39 -13.52
N ARG A 30 33.70 8.34 -12.70
CA ARG A 30 32.77 8.12 -11.57
C ARG A 30 32.82 9.26 -10.55
N GLU A 31 33.97 9.90 -10.39
CA GLU A 31 34.13 11.04 -9.48
C GLU A 31 33.43 12.31 -10.01
N GLU A 32 33.49 12.55 -11.32
CA GLU A 32 32.70 13.62 -11.94
C GLU A 32 31.21 13.38 -11.69
N VAL A 33 30.69 12.17 -11.93
CA VAL A 33 29.27 11.86 -11.65
C VAL A 33 28.92 12.11 -10.18
N LYS A 34 29.75 11.68 -9.23
CA LYS A 34 29.52 11.88 -7.78
C LYS A 34 29.41 13.35 -7.36
N SER A 35 30.00 14.27 -8.11
CA SER A 35 29.90 15.70 -7.81
C SER A 35 28.55 16.33 -8.21
N HIS A 36 27.70 15.60 -8.96
CA HIS A 36 26.42 16.08 -9.48
C HIS A 36 25.24 15.52 -8.65
N THR A 37 24.99 16.11 -7.48
CA THR A 37 24.04 15.60 -6.46
C THR A 37 22.90 16.55 -6.09
N SER A 38 22.84 17.74 -6.70
CA SER A 38 21.88 18.81 -6.37
C SER A 38 21.40 19.54 -7.63
N PRO A 39 20.25 20.23 -7.60
CA PRO A 39 19.78 21.03 -8.75
C PRO A 39 20.83 22.02 -9.26
N GLU A 40 21.61 22.63 -8.36
CA GLU A 40 22.67 23.61 -8.68
C GLU A 40 23.83 22.96 -9.42
N THR A 41 24.21 21.74 -9.02
CA THR A 41 25.27 20.97 -9.67
C THR A 41 24.77 20.12 -10.83
N ARG A 42 23.46 20.13 -11.12
CA ARG A 42 22.75 19.04 -11.83
C ARG A 42 22.81 17.72 -11.05
N ILE A 43 21.86 16.83 -11.34
CA ILE A 43 21.63 15.57 -10.66
C ILE A 43 21.91 14.45 -11.65
N TRP A 44 23.08 13.83 -11.55
CA TRP A 44 23.49 12.77 -12.46
C TRP A 44 23.37 11.40 -11.81
N VAL A 45 23.07 10.39 -12.61
CA VAL A 45 22.97 8.98 -12.19
C VAL A 45 23.59 8.08 -13.26
N THR A 46 23.94 6.84 -12.90
CA THR A 46 24.47 5.85 -13.85
C THR A 46 23.60 4.61 -13.92
N LEU A 47 23.55 3.97 -15.10
CA LEU A 47 23.03 2.61 -15.26
C LEU A 47 23.94 1.87 -16.23
N GLY A 48 24.58 0.79 -15.77
CA GLY A 48 25.66 0.14 -16.48
C GLY A 48 26.84 1.10 -16.69
N SER A 49 27.18 1.33 -17.95
CA SER A 49 28.20 2.32 -18.34
C SER A 49 27.63 3.65 -18.80
N GLU A 50 26.31 3.86 -18.76
CA GLU A 50 25.67 5.07 -19.26
C GLU A 50 25.48 6.09 -18.14
N VAL A 51 25.60 7.38 -18.47
CA VAL A 51 25.44 8.52 -17.55
C VAL A 51 24.23 9.33 -18.00
N PHE A 52 23.36 9.67 -17.04
CA PHE A 52 22.10 10.36 -17.26
C PHE A 52 22.01 11.62 -16.39
N ASP A 53 21.54 12.72 -16.97
CA ASP A 53 21.18 13.94 -16.23
C ASP A 53 19.67 13.94 -15.99
N VAL A 54 19.26 13.58 -14.78
CA VAL A 54 17.85 13.44 -14.41
C VAL A 54 17.32 14.69 -13.70
N THR A 55 18.03 15.81 -13.76
CA THR A 55 17.66 17.04 -13.03
C THR A 55 16.22 17.47 -13.29
N ASP A 56 15.81 17.47 -14.56
CA ASP A 56 14.47 17.90 -14.97
C ASP A 56 13.40 16.79 -14.80
N PHE A 57 13.81 15.57 -14.42
CA PHE A 57 12.91 14.45 -14.17
C PHE A 57 12.59 14.24 -12.69
N VAL A 58 13.43 14.78 -11.79
CA VAL A 58 13.33 14.53 -10.34
C VAL A 58 11.94 14.81 -9.78
N ASP A 59 11.35 15.95 -10.15
CA ASP A 59 10.02 16.33 -9.68
C ASP A 59 8.89 15.57 -10.38
N LEU A 60 9.17 14.95 -11.53
CA LEU A 60 8.21 14.16 -12.32
C LEU A 60 8.18 12.68 -11.89
N HIS A 61 9.16 12.25 -11.08
CA HIS A 61 9.33 10.85 -10.71
C HIS A 61 8.12 10.31 -9.91
N PRO A 62 7.50 9.18 -10.33
CA PRO A 62 6.34 8.58 -9.66
C PRO A 62 6.47 8.25 -8.17
N GLY A 63 7.70 7.96 -7.73
CA GLY A 63 8.03 7.74 -6.32
C GLY A 63 8.34 9.02 -5.55
N GLY A 64 8.08 10.18 -6.14
CA GLY A 64 8.49 11.50 -5.66
C GLY A 64 9.99 11.77 -5.85
N PRO A 65 10.41 13.04 -5.73
CA PRO A 65 11.80 13.46 -5.91
C PRO A 65 12.72 12.81 -4.87
N SER A 66 12.24 12.69 -3.63
CA SER A 66 12.97 12.09 -2.51
C SER A 66 13.59 10.72 -2.82
N LYS A 67 12.90 9.85 -3.59
CA LYS A 67 13.37 8.50 -3.89
C LYS A 67 14.39 8.46 -5.02
N LEU A 68 14.29 9.33 -6.03
CA LEU A 68 15.29 9.41 -7.10
C LEU A 68 16.57 10.09 -6.59
N MET A 69 16.43 11.09 -5.71
CA MET A 69 17.56 11.79 -5.09
C MET A 69 18.45 10.87 -4.26
N LEU A 70 17.95 9.72 -3.80
CA LEU A 70 18.77 8.70 -3.13
C LEU A 70 19.86 8.12 -4.04
N ALA A 71 19.66 8.17 -5.36
CA ALA A 71 20.64 7.70 -6.35
C ALA A 71 21.51 8.84 -6.91
N ALA A 72 21.31 10.08 -6.48
CA ALA A 72 22.03 11.24 -7.00
C ALA A 72 23.55 11.05 -6.84
N GLY A 73 24.29 11.26 -7.93
CA GLY A 73 25.74 11.04 -8.02
C GLY A 73 26.16 9.57 -8.04
N GLY A 74 25.23 8.62 -8.20
CA GLY A 74 25.49 7.19 -8.02
C GLY A 74 24.78 6.25 -9.01
N PRO A 75 25.00 4.92 -8.86
CA PRO A 75 24.39 3.89 -9.69
C PRO A 75 22.91 3.65 -9.38
N LEU A 76 22.10 3.47 -10.42
CA LEU A 76 20.68 3.10 -10.36
C LEU A 76 20.48 1.61 -10.13
N GLU A 77 21.46 0.75 -10.41
CA GLU A 77 21.36 -0.72 -10.34
C GLU A 77 20.84 -1.24 -8.99
N PRO A 78 21.33 -0.77 -7.82
CA PRO A 78 20.80 -1.22 -6.53
C PRO A 78 19.31 -0.88 -6.35
N PHE A 79 18.89 0.29 -6.85
CA PHE A 79 17.50 0.75 -6.78
C PHE A 79 16.61 0.02 -7.79
N TRP A 80 17.10 -0.30 -8.97
CA TRP A 80 16.36 -1.03 -10.01
C TRP A 80 16.24 -2.52 -9.69
N ALA A 81 17.22 -3.11 -9.00
CA ALA A 81 17.12 -4.44 -8.44
C ALA A 81 16.03 -4.51 -7.35
N LEU A 82 15.92 -3.46 -6.54
CA LEU A 82 14.89 -3.34 -5.52
C LEU A 82 13.50 -3.08 -6.11
N TYR A 83 13.38 -2.07 -6.97
CA TYR A 83 12.11 -1.64 -7.55
C TYR A 83 12.01 -2.13 -8.99
N ALA A 84 11.67 -3.41 -9.17
CA ALA A 84 11.73 -4.08 -10.46
C ALA A 84 10.83 -3.45 -11.55
N VAL A 85 9.85 -2.60 -11.17
CA VAL A 85 9.05 -1.79 -12.10
C VAL A 85 9.92 -0.96 -13.05
N HIS A 86 11.11 -0.52 -12.63
CA HIS A 86 12.01 0.25 -13.48
C HIS A 86 12.64 -0.57 -14.61
N ASN A 87 12.55 -1.91 -14.56
CA ASN A 87 13.02 -2.77 -15.65
C ASN A 87 12.04 -2.86 -16.83
N GLN A 88 10.84 -2.29 -16.72
CA GLN A 88 9.88 -2.24 -17.82
C GLN A 88 10.41 -1.38 -18.98
N SER A 89 10.16 -1.80 -20.22
CA SER A 89 10.73 -1.17 -21.43
C SER A 89 10.42 0.33 -21.52
N HIS A 90 9.17 0.74 -21.23
CA HIS A 90 8.77 2.14 -21.28
C HIS A 90 9.51 3.01 -20.25
N ILE A 91 9.88 2.48 -19.07
CA ILE A 91 10.66 3.22 -18.07
C ILE A 91 12.12 3.38 -18.54
N ARG A 92 12.68 2.36 -19.19
CA ARG A 92 14.00 2.45 -19.84
C ARG A 92 14.01 3.47 -20.98
N GLU A 93 12.93 3.55 -21.75
CA GLU A 93 12.77 4.57 -22.80
C GLU A 93 12.67 5.99 -22.24
N ILE A 94 12.00 6.18 -21.10
CA ILE A 94 12.00 7.46 -20.38
C ILE A 94 13.42 7.80 -19.93
N LEU A 95 14.13 6.88 -19.25
CA LEU A 95 15.50 7.14 -18.79
C LEU A 95 16.46 7.46 -19.95
N ALA A 96 16.32 6.79 -21.09
CA ALA A 96 17.16 7.00 -22.26
C ALA A 96 17.11 8.43 -22.81
N GLN A 97 16.01 9.16 -22.60
CA GLN A 97 15.87 10.57 -23.00
C GLN A 97 16.81 11.50 -22.22
N TYR A 98 17.25 11.07 -21.04
CA TYR A 98 18.12 11.82 -20.13
C TYR A 98 19.61 11.46 -20.28
N LYS A 99 19.98 10.61 -21.25
CA LYS A 99 21.37 10.18 -21.44
C LYS A 99 22.26 11.35 -21.88
N ILE A 100 23.36 11.57 -21.16
CA ILE A 100 24.35 12.63 -21.45
C ILE A 100 25.73 12.10 -21.82
N GLY A 101 25.98 10.80 -21.67
CA GLY A 101 27.23 10.15 -22.09
C GLY A 101 27.45 8.78 -21.47
N GLU A 102 28.72 8.40 -21.32
CA GLU A 102 29.14 7.11 -20.78
C GLU A 102 30.30 7.26 -19.78
N LEU A 103 30.48 6.27 -18.92
CA LEU A 103 31.63 6.19 -18.02
C LEU A 103 32.94 5.90 -18.77
N SER A 104 34.05 6.37 -18.20
CA SER A 104 35.41 6.08 -18.67
C SER A 104 35.68 4.57 -18.72
N PRO A 105 36.46 4.05 -19.68
CA PRO A 105 36.79 2.63 -19.75
C PRO A 105 37.40 2.04 -18.45
N GLU A 106 38.09 2.87 -17.67
CA GLU A 106 38.65 2.52 -16.35
C GLU A 106 37.54 2.38 -15.28
N ASP A 107 36.49 3.20 -15.39
CA ASP A 107 35.29 3.15 -14.53
C ASP A 107 34.19 2.20 -15.04
N LYS A 108 34.33 1.69 -16.29
CA LYS A 108 33.47 0.64 -16.90
C LYS A 108 33.70 -0.74 -16.29
N ALA A 109 34.69 -0.91 -15.41
CA ALA A 109 34.89 -2.15 -14.68
C ALA A 109 33.57 -2.56 -14.00
N PRO A 110 33.15 -3.84 -14.11
CA PRO A 110 31.91 -4.29 -13.49
C PRO A 110 32.01 -3.96 -12.00
N SER A 111 31.02 -3.23 -11.48
CA SER A 111 30.96 -2.99 -10.05
C SER A 111 31.11 -4.33 -9.35
N THR A 112 32.09 -4.46 -8.46
CA THR A 112 32.28 -5.65 -7.61
C THR A 112 31.10 -5.88 -6.66
N LEU A 113 30.05 -5.06 -6.75
CA LEU A 113 28.72 -5.41 -6.31
C LEU A 113 28.29 -6.66 -7.06
N LYS A 114 28.61 -7.83 -6.50
CA LYS A 114 27.77 -9.02 -6.64
C LYS A 114 26.40 -8.58 -6.16
N THR A 115 25.55 -8.14 -7.09
CA THR A 115 24.15 -7.87 -6.84
C THR A 115 23.49 -9.23 -6.65
N SER A 116 23.68 -9.82 -5.47
CA SER A 116 22.79 -10.87 -5.01
C SER A 116 21.39 -10.28 -5.07
N ASP A 117 20.50 -10.98 -5.77
CA ASP A 117 19.09 -10.62 -5.85
C ASP A 117 18.57 -10.33 -4.44
N PRO A 118 18.17 -9.08 -4.11
CA PRO A 118 17.80 -8.72 -2.75
C PRO A 118 16.56 -9.49 -2.27
N TYR A 119 15.83 -10.13 -3.18
CA TYR A 119 14.67 -10.97 -2.92
C TYR A 119 15.00 -12.48 -2.93
N ALA A 120 16.27 -12.88 -2.93
CA ALA A 120 16.64 -14.30 -3.00
C ALA A 120 16.12 -15.11 -1.79
N ASP A 121 16.11 -14.49 -0.61
CA ASP A 121 15.70 -15.12 0.66
C ASP A 121 14.24 -14.84 1.03
N ASP A 122 13.46 -14.28 0.11
CA ASP A 122 12.04 -14.08 0.29
C ASP A 122 11.33 -15.44 0.48
N PRO A 123 10.31 -15.54 1.37
CA PRO A 123 9.61 -16.80 1.62
C PRO A 123 8.91 -17.36 0.37
N ILE A 124 8.62 -18.66 0.39
CA ILE A 124 7.77 -19.30 -0.62
C ILE A 124 6.31 -19.03 -0.27
N ARG A 125 5.50 -18.66 -1.26
CA ARG A 125 4.08 -18.34 -1.08
C ARG A 125 3.17 -19.35 -1.75
N HIS A 126 1.92 -19.37 -1.31
CA HIS A 126 0.92 -20.28 -1.84
C HIS A 126 0.60 -19.97 -3.31
N PRO A 127 0.56 -20.98 -4.21
CA PRO A 127 0.41 -20.76 -5.65
C PRO A 127 -0.98 -20.27 -6.08
N ALA A 128 -1.99 -20.38 -5.21
CA ALA A 128 -3.34 -19.88 -5.50
C ALA A 128 -3.46 -18.35 -5.44
N LEU A 129 -2.48 -17.65 -4.86
CA LEU A 129 -2.50 -16.19 -4.79
C LEU A 129 -2.43 -15.57 -6.19
N LYS A 130 -3.23 -14.52 -6.41
CA LYS A 130 -3.15 -13.67 -7.60
C LYS A 130 -2.03 -12.65 -7.39
N VAL A 131 -0.89 -12.90 -8.05
CA VAL A 131 0.32 -12.09 -7.89
C VAL A 131 0.27 -10.88 -8.83
N ASN A 132 0.26 -9.68 -8.24
CA ASN A 132 0.30 -8.40 -8.96
C ASN A 132 1.74 -7.90 -9.13
N SER A 133 2.65 -8.28 -8.22
CA SER A 133 4.07 -8.04 -8.36
C SER A 133 4.87 -9.15 -7.68
N GLN A 134 5.91 -9.65 -8.34
CA GLN A 134 6.80 -10.65 -7.75
C GLN A 134 7.90 -10.03 -6.88
N ARG A 135 8.34 -8.81 -7.22
CA ARG A 135 9.50 -8.12 -6.60
C ARG A 135 9.27 -6.60 -6.56
N PRO A 136 8.93 -6.03 -5.39
CA PRO A 136 8.59 -6.74 -4.14
C PRO A 136 7.31 -7.58 -4.25
N PHE A 137 7.21 -8.64 -3.45
CA PHE A 137 6.05 -9.55 -3.52
C PHE A 137 4.75 -8.86 -3.08
N ASN A 138 3.75 -8.84 -3.97
CA ASN A 138 2.43 -8.30 -3.71
C ASN A 138 1.37 -9.18 -4.38
N ALA A 139 0.46 -9.74 -3.59
CA ALA A 139 -0.55 -10.67 -4.07
C ALA A 139 -1.81 -10.66 -3.20
N GLU A 140 -2.94 -11.02 -3.80
CA GLU A 140 -4.25 -11.12 -3.15
C GLU A 140 -4.83 -12.53 -3.32
N PRO A 141 -5.68 -13.02 -2.39
CA PRO A 141 -6.43 -14.24 -2.61
C PRO A 141 -7.39 -14.07 -3.80
N PRO A 142 -7.71 -15.15 -4.52
CA PRO A 142 -8.86 -15.17 -5.42
C PRO A 142 -10.14 -14.74 -4.67
N PRO A 143 -11.01 -13.90 -5.26
CA PRO A 143 -12.23 -13.42 -4.61
C PRO A 143 -13.10 -14.54 -4.05
N GLU A 144 -13.22 -15.65 -4.77
CA GLU A 144 -13.97 -16.82 -4.34
C GLU A 144 -13.43 -17.42 -3.02
N LEU A 145 -12.12 -17.42 -2.80
CA LEU A 145 -11.49 -17.94 -1.57
C LEU A 145 -11.49 -16.91 -0.44
N LEU A 146 -11.58 -15.62 -0.77
CA LEU A 146 -11.47 -14.52 0.18
C LEU A 146 -12.52 -14.62 1.29
N THR A 147 -13.75 -15.01 0.93
CA THR A 147 -14.91 -15.04 1.84
C THR A 147 -15.39 -16.45 2.18
N GLU A 148 -14.63 -17.50 1.85
CA GLU A 148 -14.99 -18.88 2.27
C GLU A 148 -14.92 -19.07 3.79
N ASN A 149 -14.05 -18.30 4.44
CA ASN A 149 -13.83 -18.37 5.88
C ASN A 149 -13.89 -16.96 6.46
N TYR A 150 -14.51 -16.83 7.64
CA TYR A 150 -14.50 -15.56 8.37
C TYR A 150 -13.08 -15.09 8.72
N ILE A 151 -12.22 -16.04 9.09
CA ILE A 151 -10.79 -15.84 9.31
C ILE A 151 -10.04 -16.32 8.08
N THR A 152 -9.33 -15.41 7.40
CA THR A 152 -8.53 -15.73 6.23
C THR A 152 -7.32 -16.57 6.65
N PRO A 153 -7.11 -17.78 6.09
CA PRO A 153 -5.94 -18.60 6.38
C PRO A 153 -4.63 -17.87 6.04
N ASN A 154 -3.61 -18.01 6.91
CA ASN A 154 -2.31 -17.34 6.75
C ASN A 154 -1.69 -17.48 5.33
N PRO A 155 -1.67 -18.65 4.68
CA PRO A 155 -1.05 -18.80 3.37
C PRO A 155 -1.72 -18.02 2.22
N ILE A 156 -2.97 -17.59 2.40
CA ILE A 156 -3.74 -16.85 1.39
C ILE A 156 -4.14 -15.45 1.85
N PHE A 157 -3.72 -15.01 3.04
CA PHE A 157 -3.88 -13.64 3.50
C PHE A 157 -3.13 -12.70 2.53
N PHE A 158 -3.78 -11.63 2.08
CA PHE A 158 -3.18 -10.74 1.08
C PHE A 158 -1.81 -10.21 1.56
N THR A 159 -0.84 -10.17 0.67
CA THR A 159 0.51 -9.74 0.99
C THR A 159 0.84 -8.47 0.23
N ARG A 160 1.25 -7.43 0.97
CA ARG A 160 1.79 -6.19 0.41
C ARG A 160 3.17 -5.94 0.98
N ASN A 161 4.21 -6.07 0.16
CA ASN A 161 5.59 -5.72 0.51
C ASN A 161 6.06 -4.54 -0.36
N HIS A 162 6.72 -3.55 0.25
CA HIS A 162 7.39 -2.46 -0.48
C HIS A 162 8.85 -2.80 -0.81
N LEU A 163 9.42 -3.72 -0.04
CA LEU A 163 10.84 -4.05 0.03
C LEU A 163 10.98 -5.58 0.26
N PRO A 164 12.18 -6.16 0.14
CA PRO A 164 12.44 -7.55 0.47
C PRO A 164 12.04 -7.90 1.89
N VAL A 165 11.68 -9.16 2.10
CA VAL A 165 11.28 -9.66 3.41
C VAL A 165 12.53 -9.91 4.26
N PRO A 166 12.71 -9.22 5.40
CA PRO A 166 13.82 -9.48 6.29
C PRO A 166 13.91 -10.95 6.71
N ASN A 167 15.13 -11.47 6.80
CA ASN A 167 15.42 -12.79 7.36
C ASN A 167 15.97 -12.60 8.78
N LEU A 168 15.08 -12.62 9.77
CA LEU A 168 15.38 -12.26 11.15
C LEU A 168 15.54 -13.51 12.01
N ASP A 169 16.61 -13.53 12.80
CA ASP A 169 16.80 -14.49 13.86
C ASP A 169 16.08 -14.00 15.14
N PRO A 170 15.09 -14.74 15.67
CA PRO A 170 14.33 -14.32 16.84
C PRO A 170 15.18 -14.16 18.11
N ASP A 171 16.30 -14.88 18.24
CA ASP A 171 17.14 -14.84 19.44
C ASP A 171 17.92 -13.52 19.54
N THR A 172 18.31 -12.99 18.38
CA THR A 172 19.07 -11.73 18.26
C THR A 172 18.18 -10.51 18.00
N TYR A 173 16.91 -10.72 17.62
CA TYR A 173 15.94 -9.66 17.41
C TYR A 173 15.78 -8.76 18.63
N ARG A 174 15.76 -7.44 18.42
CA ARG A 174 15.45 -6.45 19.45
C ARG A 174 14.48 -5.41 18.90
N LEU A 175 13.46 -5.11 19.71
CA LEU A 175 12.55 -3.99 19.50
C LEU A 175 13.01 -2.81 20.35
N HIS A 176 13.34 -1.69 19.70
CA HIS A 176 13.76 -0.47 20.38
C HIS A 176 12.56 0.45 20.65
N ILE A 177 12.23 0.66 21.93
CA ILE A 177 11.23 1.65 22.34
C ILE A 177 11.97 2.87 22.88
N ILE A 178 11.93 3.98 22.14
CA ILE A 178 12.61 5.22 22.54
C ILE A 178 11.85 5.84 23.71
N GLY A 179 12.54 6.06 24.84
CA GLY A 179 11.95 6.71 26.02
C GLY A 179 11.67 8.21 25.80
N PRO A 180 10.87 8.86 26.66
CA PRO A 180 10.70 10.32 26.60
C PRO A 180 12.04 11.06 26.84
N PRO A 181 12.15 12.35 26.49
CA PRO A 181 13.38 13.11 26.72
C PRO A 181 13.88 13.01 28.18
N GLY A 182 15.11 12.54 28.36
CA GLY A 182 15.71 12.27 29.68
C GLY A 182 15.27 10.96 30.37
N GLY A 183 14.35 10.22 29.75
CA GLY A 183 13.91 8.89 30.16
C GLY A 183 14.76 7.76 29.57
N GLN A 184 14.60 6.56 30.12
CA GLN A 184 15.30 5.36 29.66
C GLN A 184 14.58 4.74 28.44
N SER A 185 15.32 4.50 27.36
CA SER A 185 14.83 3.67 26.23
C SER A 185 14.89 2.19 26.56
N LEU A 186 13.94 1.42 26.04
CA LEU A 186 13.90 -0.03 26.18
C LEU A 186 14.46 -0.71 24.92
N SER A 187 15.14 -1.84 25.10
CA SER A 187 15.51 -2.75 24.02
C SER A 187 14.96 -4.13 24.40
N LEU A 188 13.80 -4.46 23.85
CA LEU A 188 13.03 -5.64 24.23
C LEU A 188 13.38 -6.80 23.29
N SER A 189 13.71 -7.96 23.85
CA SER A 189 13.72 -9.23 23.12
C SER A 189 12.30 -9.72 22.84
N LEU A 190 12.16 -10.79 22.05
CA LEU A 190 10.87 -11.45 21.87
C LEU A 190 10.33 -12.03 23.19
N ASP A 191 11.21 -12.57 24.04
CA ASP A 191 10.85 -13.08 25.38
C ASP A 191 10.38 -11.97 26.32
N ASP A 192 10.96 -10.77 26.24
CA ASP A 192 10.48 -9.62 27.01
C ASP A 192 9.06 -9.21 26.57
N LEU A 193 8.77 -9.27 25.27
CA LEU A 193 7.42 -9.01 24.75
C LEU A 193 6.40 -10.05 25.21
N HIS A 194 6.80 -11.32 25.34
CA HIS A 194 5.94 -12.38 25.89
C HIS A 194 5.62 -12.19 27.37
N GLN A 195 6.38 -11.39 28.12
CA GLN A 195 6.10 -11.10 29.54
C GLN A 195 4.97 -10.08 29.73
N PHE A 196 4.61 -9.31 28.70
CA PHE A 196 3.41 -8.46 28.76
C PHE A 196 2.14 -9.32 28.69
N PRO A 197 1.02 -8.90 29.31
CA PRO A 197 -0.24 -9.60 29.17
C PRO A 197 -0.62 -9.76 27.69
N LYS A 198 -0.74 -11.02 27.24
CA LYS A 198 -1.14 -11.34 25.88
C LYS A 198 -2.60 -10.97 25.68
N HIS A 199 -2.85 -10.16 24.66
CA HIS A 199 -4.18 -9.79 24.21
C HIS A 199 -4.40 -10.33 22.80
N GLU A 200 -5.62 -10.79 22.52
CA GLU A 200 -6.03 -11.28 21.21
C GLU A 200 -7.21 -10.44 20.71
N ILE A 201 -7.15 -10.05 19.44
CA ILE A 201 -8.25 -9.38 18.74
C ILE A 201 -8.43 -9.97 17.35
N THR A 202 -9.66 -9.98 16.84
CA THR A 202 -9.91 -10.25 15.42
C THR A 202 -10.00 -8.93 14.68
N ALA A 203 -9.13 -8.70 13.69
CA ALA A 203 -9.12 -7.46 12.93
C ALA A 203 -8.90 -7.71 11.43
N THR A 204 -9.65 -6.96 10.62
CA THR A 204 -9.46 -6.89 9.18
C THR A 204 -8.39 -5.85 8.85
N VAL A 205 -7.50 -6.21 7.93
CA VAL A 205 -6.51 -5.29 7.37
C VAL A 205 -6.90 -5.05 5.92
N GLN A 206 -7.13 -3.78 5.55
CA GLN A 206 -7.40 -3.38 4.17
C GLN A 206 -6.31 -2.44 3.65
N CYS A 207 -5.77 -2.72 2.47
CA CYS A 207 -4.86 -1.83 1.76
C CYS A 207 -5.60 -0.57 1.27
N ALA A 208 -4.95 0.60 1.32
CA ALA A 208 -5.51 1.84 0.77
C ALA A 208 -5.89 1.72 -0.72
N GLY A 209 -5.17 0.86 -1.45
CA GLY A 209 -5.36 0.63 -2.87
C GLY A 209 -6.29 -0.54 -3.21
N ASN A 210 -7.03 -1.10 -2.25
CA ASN A 210 -8.02 -2.13 -2.55
C ASN A 210 -8.99 -1.62 -3.64
N ARG A 211 -9.31 -2.47 -4.62
CA ARG A 211 -10.15 -2.14 -5.79
C ARG A 211 -9.59 -1.05 -6.69
N ARG A 212 -8.26 -0.86 -6.74
CA ARG A 212 -7.61 0.12 -7.63
C ARG A 212 -7.90 -0.13 -9.11
N SER A 213 -8.02 -1.39 -9.54
CA SER A 213 -8.26 -1.74 -10.95
C SER A 213 -9.50 -1.05 -11.53
N GLU A 214 -10.54 -0.83 -10.74
CA GLU A 214 -11.75 -0.12 -11.17
C GLU A 214 -11.52 1.39 -11.39
N MET A 215 -10.60 2.01 -10.65
CA MET A 215 -10.20 3.41 -10.89
C MET A 215 -9.40 3.54 -12.18
N ASN A 216 -8.54 2.57 -12.50
CA ASN A 216 -7.79 2.51 -13.76
C ASN A 216 -8.71 2.47 -14.99
N GLN A 217 -9.93 1.95 -14.86
CA GLN A 217 -10.92 1.95 -15.94
C GLN A 217 -11.48 3.35 -16.25
N ILE A 218 -11.38 4.30 -15.31
CA ILE A 218 -11.81 5.69 -15.50
C ILE A 218 -10.69 6.52 -16.13
N LYS A 219 -9.53 6.50 -15.48
CA LYS A 219 -8.30 7.18 -15.90
C LYS A 219 -7.13 6.47 -15.24
N GLU A 220 -6.05 6.25 -15.98
CA GLU A 220 -4.85 5.57 -15.49
C GLU A 220 -4.33 6.20 -14.20
N VAL A 221 -4.02 5.37 -13.21
CA VAL A 221 -3.44 5.76 -11.91
C VAL A 221 -2.10 5.08 -11.69
N ARG A 222 -1.27 5.60 -10.77
CA ARG A 222 -0.01 4.95 -10.39
C ARG A 222 -0.19 4.09 -9.14
N GLY A 223 -0.06 2.76 -9.29
CA GLY A 223 -0.09 1.82 -8.17
C GLY A 223 -0.27 0.37 -8.61
N LEU A 224 -0.23 -0.55 -7.65
CA LEU A 224 -0.48 -1.98 -7.90
C LEU A 224 -1.94 -2.21 -8.29
N GLU A 225 -2.18 -3.03 -9.30
CA GLU A 225 -3.51 -3.31 -9.85
C GLU A 225 -4.29 -4.31 -8.99
N TRP A 226 -4.70 -3.88 -7.80
CA TRP A 226 -5.52 -4.68 -6.90
C TRP A 226 -6.96 -4.80 -7.40
N SER A 227 -7.49 -6.02 -7.32
CA SER A 227 -8.93 -6.29 -7.43
C SER A 227 -9.61 -6.11 -6.06
N THR A 228 -10.61 -6.92 -5.73
CA THR A 228 -11.37 -6.86 -4.48
C THR A 228 -10.65 -7.54 -3.29
N GLY A 229 -9.47 -8.13 -3.49
CA GLY A 229 -8.80 -9.00 -2.51
C GLY A 229 -7.65 -8.36 -1.74
N ALA A 230 -7.39 -7.05 -1.84
CA ALA A 230 -6.38 -6.39 -1.01
C ALA A 230 -6.92 -6.07 0.41
N ILE A 231 -7.58 -7.07 0.99
CA ILE A 231 -8.23 -7.08 2.30
C ILE A 231 -8.23 -8.51 2.83
N SER A 232 -8.00 -8.73 4.12
CA SER A 232 -8.10 -10.05 4.76
C SER A 232 -8.28 -9.90 6.27
N THR A 233 -8.79 -10.93 6.94
CA THR A 233 -9.11 -10.91 8.38
C THR A 233 -8.34 -11.98 9.11
N ALA A 234 -7.75 -11.64 10.26
CA ALA A 234 -7.04 -12.60 11.11
C ALA A 234 -7.29 -12.31 12.59
N ARG A 235 -7.05 -13.32 13.43
CA ARG A 235 -6.88 -13.17 14.88
C ARG A 235 -5.43 -12.81 15.15
N TRP A 236 -5.20 -11.64 15.70
CA TRP A 236 -3.88 -11.13 16.04
C TRP A 236 -3.69 -11.23 17.54
N ALA A 237 -2.53 -11.69 17.98
CA ALA A 237 -2.22 -11.69 19.40
C ALA A 237 -0.82 -11.16 19.71
N GLY A 238 -0.72 -10.42 20.81
CA GLY A 238 0.52 -9.81 21.25
C GLY A 238 0.38 -8.93 22.48
N ALA A 239 1.40 -8.10 22.72
CA ALA A 239 1.37 -7.08 23.77
C ALA A 239 0.55 -5.87 23.31
N ARG A 240 -0.20 -5.23 24.20
CA ARG A 240 -0.84 -3.95 23.89
C ARG A 240 0.22 -2.86 23.79
N LEU A 241 0.12 -2.02 22.75
CA LEU A 241 1.05 -0.91 22.54
C LEU A 241 1.02 0.07 23.71
N CYS A 242 -0.16 0.37 24.27
CA CYS A 242 -0.30 1.27 25.41
C CYS A 242 0.48 0.78 26.66
N ASP A 243 0.47 -0.53 26.93
CA ASP A 243 1.21 -1.12 28.06
C ASP A 243 2.73 -1.01 27.87
N VAL A 244 3.20 -1.25 26.65
CA VAL A 244 4.63 -1.14 26.29
C VAL A 244 5.11 0.31 26.34
N LEU A 245 4.32 1.25 25.83
CA LEU A 245 4.61 2.69 25.91
C LEU A 245 4.61 3.18 27.36
N ALA A 246 3.62 2.78 28.16
CA ALA A 246 3.57 3.11 29.59
C ALA A 246 4.79 2.54 30.34
N LYS A 247 5.21 1.31 30.03
CA LYS A 247 6.42 0.71 30.58
C LYS A 247 7.70 1.48 30.21
N ALA A 248 7.76 2.07 29.02
CA ALA A 248 8.83 2.97 28.58
C ALA A 248 8.73 4.39 29.15
N GLY A 249 7.71 4.66 30.00
CA GLY A 249 7.52 5.95 30.66
C GLY A 249 6.74 6.98 29.85
N HIS A 250 6.12 6.60 28.73
CA HIS A 250 5.24 7.50 27.97
C HIS A 250 3.86 7.62 28.61
N GLN A 251 3.29 8.81 28.47
CA GLN A 251 1.96 9.15 28.94
C GLN A 251 1.25 9.98 27.87
N LEU A 252 -0.07 10.07 27.96
CA LEU A 252 -0.82 11.07 27.19
C LEU A 252 -0.31 12.47 27.52
N ARG A 253 -0.33 13.33 26.51
CA ARG A 253 0.10 14.73 26.61
C ARG A 253 -1.03 15.62 26.12
N ASP A 254 -1.07 16.85 26.60
CA ASP A 254 -2.05 17.85 26.13
C ASP A 254 -1.77 18.28 24.69
N ALA A 255 -0.50 18.32 24.29
CA ALA A 255 -0.09 18.58 22.91
C ALA A 255 -0.25 17.33 22.04
N GLU A 256 -0.66 17.53 20.78
CA GLU A 256 -0.68 16.45 19.79
C GLU A 256 0.72 15.85 19.62
N ALA A 257 0.75 14.53 19.52
CA ALA A 257 1.95 13.74 19.33
C ALA A 257 1.58 12.47 18.58
N HIS A 258 2.59 11.81 18.04
CA HIS A 258 2.46 10.61 17.24
C HIS A 258 3.37 9.52 17.75
N VAL A 259 2.93 8.27 17.62
CA VAL A 259 3.79 7.10 17.75
C VAL A 259 4.27 6.73 16.36
N CYS A 260 5.57 6.85 16.14
CA CYS A 260 6.26 6.52 14.91
C CYS A 260 6.81 5.09 14.99
N PHE A 261 6.65 4.36 13.90
CA PHE A 261 7.08 2.98 13.75
C PHE A 261 8.05 2.88 12.58
N GLU A 262 9.14 2.14 12.77
CA GLU A 262 10.10 1.80 11.71
C GLU A 262 10.25 0.28 11.64
N GLY A 263 10.10 -0.26 10.43
CA GLY A 263 10.36 -1.67 10.12
C GLY A 263 11.85 -1.94 9.95
N LEU A 264 12.20 -3.22 9.80
CA LEU A 264 13.54 -3.70 9.50
C LEU A 264 13.75 -3.96 8.00
N ASP A 265 12.72 -3.72 7.18
CA ASP A 265 12.85 -3.67 5.73
C ASP A 265 13.33 -2.28 5.30
N SER A 266 14.53 -2.22 4.70
CA SER A 266 15.15 -0.98 4.25
C SER A 266 15.51 -1.01 2.78
N ASP A 267 15.45 0.15 2.13
CA ASP A 267 16.00 0.32 0.79
C ASP A 267 17.54 0.37 0.79
N PRO A 268 18.24 0.39 -0.36
CA PRO A 268 19.70 0.37 -0.40
C PRO A 268 20.37 1.55 0.29
N THR A 269 19.63 2.63 0.61
CA THR A 269 20.16 3.76 1.38
C THR A 269 20.06 3.57 2.89
N GLY A 270 19.49 2.45 3.34
CA GLY A 270 19.17 2.22 4.74
C GLY A 270 17.87 2.89 5.19
N THR A 271 17.07 3.46 4.26
CA THR A 271 15.78 4.05 4.62
C THR A 271 14.75 2.95 4.83
N ALA A 272 14.31 2.77 6.08
CA ALA A 272 13.32 1.77 6.48
C ALA A 272 11.89 2.14 6.11
N TYR A 273 11.02 1.14 5.93
CA TYR A 273 9.57 1.37 5.95
C TYR A 273 9.15 1.98 7.29
N GLY A 274 8.28 3.00 7.23
CA GLY A 274 7.79 3.62 8.45
C GLY A 274 6.43 4.26 8.27
N ALA A 275 5.73 4.40 9.39
CA ALA A 275 4.42 5.04 9.48
C ALA A 275 4.21 5.59 10.89
N SER A 276 3.11 6.31 11.11
CA SER A 276 2.73 6.75 12.44
C SER A 276 1.23 6.76 12.66
N ILE A 277 0.84 6.68 13.93
CA ILE A 277 -0.53 6.89 14.41
C ILE A 277 -0.54 7.96 15.51
N PRO A 278 -1.67 8.64 15.77
CA PRO A 278 -1.77 9.57 16.89
C PRO A 278 -1.48 8.88 18.23
N LEU A 279 -0.75 9.57 19.13
CA LEU A 279 -0.45 9.07 20.47
C LEU A 279 -1.71 8.76 21.27
N ALA A 280 -2.76 9.58 21.10
CA ALA A 280 -4.06 9.35 21.73
C ALA A 280 -4.62 7.96 21.41
N ARG A 281 -4.53 7.51 20.15
CA ARG A 281 -4.95 6.15 19.75
C ARG A 281 -4.02 5.09 20.32
N ALA A 282 -2.71 5.31 20.27
CA ALA A 282 -1.73 4.33 20.73
C ALA A 282 -1.81 4.05 22.24
N MET A 283 -2.21 5.06 23.03
CA MET A 283 -2.37 4.98 24.48
C MET A 283 -3.78 4.57 24.93
N ASP A 284 -4.77 4.59 24.03
CA ASP A 284 -6.16 4.20 24.34
C ASP A 284 -6.29 2.67 24.41
N PRO A 285 -6.58 2.08 25.58
CA PRO A 285 -6.79 0.64 25.70
C PRO A 285 -7.99 0.13 24.89
N GLU A 286 -8.97 1.01 24.59
CA GLU A 286 -10.15 0.64 23.80
C GLU A 286 -9.87 0.62 22.29
N ALA A 287 -8.78 1.26 21.84
CA ALA A 287 -8.33 1.19 20.44
C ALA A 287 -7.59 -0.11 20.11
N GLU A 288 -7.23 -0.90 21.13
CA GLU A 288 -6.69 -2.26 21.04
C GLU A 288 -5.49 -2.41 20.07
N VAL A 289 -4.62 -1.39 20.01
CA VAL A 289 -3.41 -1.45 19.19
C VAL A 289 -2.44 -2.47 19.78
N LEU A 290 -1.97 -3.41 18.95
CA LEU A 290 -1.08 -4.50 19.37
C LEU A 290 0.31 -4.38 18.75
N LEU A 291 1.32 -4.80 19.51
CA LEU A 291 2.57 -5.34 19.01
C LEU A 291 2.38 -6.86 18.90
N ALA A 292 1.86 -7.31 17.76
CA ALA A 292 1.49 -8.70 17.51
C ALA A 292 2.73 -9.54 17.19
N TYR A 293 2.81 -10.72 17.79
CA TYR A 293 3.79 -11.77 17.49
C TYR A 293 3.12 -13.09 17.02
N GLU A 294 1.79 -13.16 17.12
CA GLU A 294 0.98 -14.28 16.62
C GLU A 294 -0.11 -13.80 15.65
N MET A 295 -0.42 -14.67 14.68
CA MET A 295 -1.49 -14.52 13.70
C MET A 295 -2.19 -15.87 13.49
N ASN A 296 -3.49 -15.91 13.76
CA ASN A 296 -4.33 -17.10 13.71
C ASN A 296 -3.82 -18.24 14.60
N GLY A 297 -3.36 -17.90 15.81
CA GLY A 297 -2.87 -18.85 16.81
C GLY A 297 -1.52 -19.49 16.47
N GLN A 298 -0.79 -18.95 15.49
CA GLN A 298 0.55 -19.37 15.10
C GLN A 298 1.51 -18.18 15.16
N PRO A 299 2.82 -18.40 15.31
CA PRO A 299 3.81 -17.34 15.10
C PRO A 299 3.59 -16.64 13.76
N LEU A 300 3.85 -15.33 13.71
CA LEU A 300 3.71 -14.55 12.48
C LEU A 300 4.46 -15.22 11.31
N PRO A 301 3.84 -15.41 10.14
CA PRO A 301 4.58 -15.74 8.93
C PRO A 301 5.54 -14.61 8.53
N ARG A 302 6.65 -14.94 7.86
CA ARG A 302 7.65 -13.95 7.44
C ARG A 302 7.06 -12.82 6.59
N ASP A 303 6.19 -13.11 5.62
CA ASP A 303 5.51 -12.08 4.80
C ASP A 303 4.61 -11.13 5.61
N HIS A 304 4.18 -11.55 6.80
CA HIS A 304 3.26 -10.80 7.66
C HIS A 304 3.95 -10.17 8.87
N GLY A 305 5.28 -10.16 8.91
CA GLY A 305 6.04 -9.35 9.85
C GLY A 305 6.73 -10.10 10.97
N PHE A 306 7.00 -11.39 10.82
CA PHE A 306 7.81 -12.13 11.80
C PHE A 306 9.10 -11.38 12.21
N PRO A 307 9.46 -11.28 13.50
CA PRO A 307 8.73 -11.85 14.63
C PRO A 307 7.63 -10.95 15.21
N VAL A 308 7.65 -9.64 14.93
CA VAL A 308 6.71 -8.66 15.50
C VAL A 308 6.22 -7.66 14.45
N ARG A 309 4.92 -7.39 14.46
CA ARG A 309 4.31 -6.29 13.70
C ARG A 309 3.44 -5.41 14.59
N VAL A 310 3.19 -4.18 14.15
CA VAL A 310 2.07 -3.38 14.68
C VAL A 310 0.78 -3.86 14.00
N VAL A 311 -0.29 -3.98 14.80
CA VAL A 311 -1.67 -4.11 14.33
C VAL A 311 -2.48 -2.95 14.86
N VAL A 312 -3.07 -2.15 13.97
CA VAL A 312 -3.84 -0.94 14.29
C VAL A 312 -5.29 -1.13 13.85
N PRO A 313 -6.19 -1.65 14.71
CA PRO A 313 -7.56 -1.94 14.32
C PRO A 313 -8.33 -0.74 13.78
N GLY A 314 -9.16 -0.95 12.76
CA GLY A 314 -9.95 0.13 12.13
C GLY A 314 -9.16 1.11 11.26
N VAL A 315 -7.85 0.92 11.09
CA VAL A 315 -6.95 1.82 10.37
C VAL A 315 -6.39 1.12 9.12
N VAL A 316 -6.10 1.91 8.07
CA VAL A 316 -5.52 1.45 6.80
C VAL A 316 -4.25 0.62 7.00
N GLY A 317 -4.10 -0.45 6.21
CA GLY A 317 -3.03 -1.42 6.35
C GLY A 317 -1.60 -0.86 6.29
N ALA A 318 -1.41 0.33 5.70
CA ALA A 318 -0.11 1.01 5.68
C ALA A 318 0.42 1.38 7.08
N ARG A 319 -0.45 1.54 8.09
CA ARG A 319 -0.01 1.88 9.45
C ARG A 319 0.35 0.65 10.30
N HIS A 320 0.11 -0.55 9.78
CA HIS A 320 0.39 -1.83 10.43
C HIS A 320 1.82 -2.28 10.09
N VAL A 321 2.82 -1.52 10.54
CA VAL A 321 4.24 -1.74 10.20
C VAL A 321 4.67 -3.16 10.57
N LYS A 322 5.23 -3.87 9.59
CA LYS A 322 5.74 -5.24 9.72
C LYS A 322 7.23 -5.21 10.07
N TRP A 323 7.73 -6.33 10.59
CA TRP A 323 9.16 -6.49 10.92
C TRP A 323 9.64 -5.36 11.83
N LEU A 324 8.87 -5.03 12.86
CA LEU A 324 9.02 -3.80 13.63
C LEU A 324 10.38 -3.77 14.33
N GLY A 325 11.19 -2.74 14.09
CA GLY A 325 12.50 -2.56 14.71
C GLY A 325 12.54 -1.44 15.76
N LYS A 326 11.75 -0.38 15.55
CA LYS A 326 11.76 0.80 16.43
C LYS A 326 10.39 1.44 16.57
N VAL A 327 10.13 1.92 17.79
CA VAL A 327 8.97 2.73 18.17
C VAL A 327 9.46 3.99 18.87
N SER A 328 9.00 5.16 18.43
CA SER A 328 9.27 6.43 19.13
C SER A 328 8.00 7.29 19.25
N VAL A 329 8.00 8.20 20.21
CA VAL A 329 6.92 9.19 20.38
C VAL A 329 7.47 10.54 19.96
N GLU A 330 6.91 11.10 18.90
CA GLU A 330 7.36 12.33 18.26
C GLU A 330 6.26 13.39 18.30
N PRO A 331 6.60 14.70 18.28
CA PRO A 331 5.60 15.76 18.17
C PRO A 331 4.87 15.79 16.83
N GLU A 332 5.44 15.16 15.81
CA GLU A 332 5.02 15.23 14.41
C GLU A 332 4.77 13.82 13.84
N GLU A 333 3.98 13.72 12.77
CA GLU A 333 3.87 12.47 12.01
C GLU A 333 5.24 11.97 11.56
N SER A 334 5.36 10.65 11.36
CA SER A 334 6.54 10.02 10.77
C SER A 334 6.95 10.76 9.49
N TYR A 335 8.25 11.03 9.35
CA TYR A 335 8.82 11.66 8.15
C TYR A 335 9.05 10.67 7.01
N SER A 336 8.65 9.41 7.17
CA SER A 336 8.78 8.42 6.10
C SER A 336 8.05 8.89 4.84
N HIS A 337 8.59 8.51 3.68
CA HIS A 337 7.94 8.77 2.40
C HIS A 337 6.50 8.27 2.38
N TRP A 338 6.24 7.08 2.92
CA TRP A 338 4.91 6.47 2.94
C TRP A 338 3.92 7.14 3.90
N GLN A 339 4.36 7.92 4.88
CA GLN A 339 3.48 8.76 5.68
C GLN A 339 3.26 10.12 5.02
N ARG A 340 4.33 10.78 4.56
CA ARG A 340 4.27 12.19 4.11
C ARG A 340 3.85 12.36 2.65
N ARG A 341 4.23 11.44 1.77
CA ARG A 341 4.17 11.58 0.30
C ARG A 341 3.42 10.43 -0.39
N ASP A 342 2.68 9.62 0.37
CA ASP A 342 1.82 8.56 -0.16
C ASP A 342 0.61 8.35 0.77
N TYR A 343 -0.34 7.50 0.37
CA TYR A 343 -1.52 7.12 1.16
C TYR A 343 -2.33 8.33 1.66
N LYS A 344 -2.67 9.21 0.70
CA LYS A 344 -3.54 10.38 0.87
C LYS A 344 -4.58 10.42 -0.27
N GLY A 345 -5.78 10.92 0.03
CA GLY A 345 -6.84 11.13 -0.95
C GLY A 345 -6.85 12.57 -1.45
N PHE A 346 -7.11 12.77 -2.73
CA PHE A 346 -7.14 14.09 -3.37
C PHE A 346 -8.39 14.24 -4.22
N SER A 347 -8.75 15.49 -4.55
CA SER A 347 -9.81 15.80 -5.51
C SER A 347 -9.53 15.13 -6.87
N PRO A 348 -10.56 14.67 -7.61
CA PRO A 348 -10.39 14.12 -8.95
C PRO A 348 -9.78 15.10 -9.97
N SER A 349 -9.76 16.40 -9.66
CA SER A 349 -9.13 17.42 -10.49
C SER A 349 -7.60 17.50 -10.35
N VAL A 350 -7.01 16.86 -9.35
CA VAL A 350 -5.56 16.91 -9.08
C VAL A 350 -4.83 15.87 -9.94
N ASP A 351 -3.72 16.29 -10.56
CA ASP A 351 -2.81 15.43 -11.32
C ASP A 351 -1.37 15.54 -10.80
N TRP A 352 -0.44 14.79 -11.38
CA TRP A 352 0.96 14.69 -10.92
C TRP A 352 1.73 16.01 -10.93
N ASP A 353 1.37 16.94 -11.81
CA ASP A 353 1.97 18.26 -11.94
C ASP A 353 1.46 19.27 -10.89
N SER A 354 0.36 18.94 -10.22
CA SER A 354 -0.38 19.86 -9.34
C SER A 354 -0.61 19.30 -7.93
N VAL A 355 -0.19 18.06 -7.67
CA VAL A 355 -0.37 17.41 -6.37
C VAL A 355 0.49 18.08 -5.30
N ASP A 356 -0.19 18.57 -4.26
CA ASP A 356 0.43 18.98 -3.01
C ASP A 356 0.08 17.98 -1.92
N PHE A 357 1.04 17.14 -1.52
CA PHE A 357 0.82 16.13 -0.49
C PHE A 357 0.56 16.73 0.90
N ASP A 358 0.95 17.96 1.17
CA ASP A 358 0.72 18.60 2.46
C ASP A 358 -0.71 19.16 2.59
N SER A 359 -1.44 19.27 1.47
CA SER A 359 -2.84 19.71 1.43
C SER A 359 -3.87 18.67 1.91
N ALA A 360 -3.46 17.41 2.10
CA ALA A 360 -4.34 16.32 2.50
C ALA A 360 -3.80 15.58 3.75
N PRO A 361 -4.68 15.08 4.62
CA PRO A 361 -4.25 14.27 5.75
C PRO A 361 -3.80 12.87 5.30
N SER A 362 -2.86 12.31 6.04
CA SER A 362 -2.48 10.89 5.94
C SER A 362 -3.70 10.00 6.21
N ILE A 363 -4.00 9.03 5.34
CA ILE A 363 -5.10 8.09 5.59
C ILE A 363 -4.83 7.35 6.89
N GLN A 364 -5.79 7.41 7.81
CA GLN A 364 -5.82 6.67 9.07
C GLN A 364 -7.00 5.70 9.03
N GLU A 365 -8.15 6.09 9.55
CA GLU A 365 -9.39 5.32 9.39
C GLU A 365 -9.83 5.29 7.91
N LEU A 366 -10.42 4.18 7.50
CA LEU A 366 -10.97 3.99 6.16
C LEU A 366 -12.49 4.18 6.17
N PRO A 367 -13.09 4.63 5.04
CA PRO A 367 -14.54 4.71 4.90
C PRO A 367 -15.16 3.30 4.79
N VAL A 368 -16.49 3.23 4.90
CA VAL A 368 -17.25 2.01 4.66
C VAL A 368 -16.97 1.46 3.25
N GLN A 369 -16.84 0.13 3.15
CA GLN A 369 -16.48 -0.64 1.96
C GLN A 369 -17.31 -1.93 1.88
N SER A 370 -17.60 -2.37 0.67
CA SER A 370 -18.10 -3.73 0.39
C SER A 370 -17.70 -4.18 -1.01
N ALA A 371 -17.62 -5.49 -1.21
CA ALA A 371 -17.46 -6.09 -2.53
C ALA A 371 -18.17 -7.43 -2.63
N ILE A 372 -18.49 -7.81 -3.86
CA ILE A 372 -19.08 -9.09 -4.24
C ILE A 372 -17.92 -10.04 -4.56
N THR A 373 -17.97 -11.24 -4.00
CA THR A 373 -16.99 -12.30 -4.27
C THR A 373 -17.58 -13.47 -5.04
N GLU A 374 -18.90 -13.67 -4.91
CA GLU A 374 -19.67 -14.64 -5.68
C GLU A 374 -21.00 -14.00 -6.12
N PRO A 375 -21.42 -14.14 -7.39
CA PRO A 375 -20.71 -14.78 -8.51
C PRO A 375 -19.53 -13.96 -9.03
N LYS A 376 -18.74 -14.53 -9.94
CA LYS A 376 -17.67 -13.81 -10.65
C LYS A 376 -18.22 -12.97 -11.80
N ASP A 377 -17.51 -11.91 -12.14
CA ASP A 377 -17.83 -11.13 -13.34
C ASP A 377 -17.70 -12.01 -14.60
N GLY A 378 -18.70 -11.93 -15.48
CA GLY A 378 -18.84 -12.73 -16.70
C GLY A 378 -19.40 -14.14 -16.50
N GLU A 379 -19.68 -14.57 -15.27
CA GLU A 379 -20.22 -15.90 -14.96
C GLU A 379 -21.62 -16.12 -15.57
N ILE A 380 -21.96 -17.38 -15.86
CA ILE A 380 -23.28 -17.78 -16.37
C ILE A 380 -24.05 -18.44 -15.22
N ILE A 381 -25.18 -17.84 -14.84
CA ILE A 381 -26.11 -18.38 -13.85
C ILE A 381 -27.07 -19.36 -14.55
N GLU A 382 -26.98 -20.64 -14.19
CA GLU A 382 -27.80 -21.72 -14.77
C GLU A 382 -29.17 -21.87 -14.10
N SER A 383 -29.33 -21.33 -12.89
CA SER A 383 -30.55 -21.44 -12.08
C SER A 383 -31.40 -20.17 -12.14
N ARG A 384 -32.69 -20.30 -11.80
CA ARG A 384 -33.57 -19.16 -11.52
C ARG A 384 -33.32 -18.54 -10.13
N GLU A 385 -32.42 -19.13 -9.34
CA GLU A 385 -31.95 -18.60 -8.07
C GLU A 385 -30.45 -18.33 -8.15
N VAL A 386 -30.01 -17.21 -7.60
CA VAL A 386 -28.60 -16.84 -7.47
C VAL A 386 -28.30 -16.55 -6.02
N THR A 387 -27.21 -17.14 -5.51
CA THR A 387 -26.65 -16.75 -4.21
C THR A 387 -25.54 -15.74 -4.47
N VAL A 388 -25.74 -14.51 -3.99
CA VAL A 388 -24.73 -13.46 -4.05
C VAL A 388 -24.05 -13.38 -2.69
N LYS A 389 -22.72 -13.42 -2.65
CA LYS A 389 -21.93 -13.31 -1.41
C LYS A 389 -20.88 -12.22 -1.51
N GLY A 390 -20.43 -11.77 -0.36
CA GLY A 390 -19.35 -10.81 -0.29
C GLY A 390 -18.92 -10.48 1.12
N TYR A 391 -18.13 -9.41 1.21
CA TYR A 391 -17.72 -8.82 2.47
C TYR A 391 -18.17 -7.36 2.55
N ALA A 392 -18.26 -6.85 3.78
CA ALA A 392 -18.43 -5.44 4.09
C ALA A 392 -17.63 -5.09 5.34
N TRP A 393 -17.07 -3.88 5.40
CA TRP A 393 -16.26 -3.41 6.54
C TRP A 393 -16.22 -1.88 6.58
N SER A 394 -16.04 -1.30 7.77
CA SER A 394 -15.79 0.14 7.95
C SER A 394 -14.65 0.35 8.93
N GLY A 395 -13.86 1.42 8.72
CA GLY A 395 -12.79 1.79 9.62
C GLY A 395 -13.28 2.30 10.97
N GLY A 396 -12.36 2.65 11.86
CA GLY A 396 -12.66 3.27 13.15
C GLY A 396 -13.49 2.43 14.12
N GLY A 397 -13.68 1.14 13.84
CA GLY A 397 -14.46 0.24 14.70
C GLY A 397 -15.96 0.42 14.56
N ARG A 398 -16.40 1.06 13.46
CA ARG A 398 -17.81 1.25 13.11
C ARG A 398 -18.39 -0.06 12.57
N ALA A 399 -19.45 -0.54 13.19
CA ALA A 399 -20.13 -1.77 12.78
C ALA A 399 -20.81 -1.60 11.42
N VAL A 400 -20.86 -2.66 10.62
CA VAL A 400 -21.69 -2.66 9.41
C VAL A 400 -23.10 -3.06 9.82
N VAL A 401 -24.05 -2.13 9.69
CA VAL A 401 -25.43 -2.32 10.13
C VAL A 401 -26.34 -2.83 9.01
N ARG A 402 -25.92 -2.66 7.75
CA ARG A 402 -26.69 -3.14 6.59
C ARG A 402 -25.82 -3.30 5.35
N VAL A 403 -26.12 -4.31 4.55
CA VAL A 403 -25.66 -4.44 3.15
C VAL A 403 -26.88 -4.52 2.26
N ASP A 404 -26.96 -3.62 1.27
CA ASP A 404 -28.00 -3.60 0.26
C ASP A 404 -27.44 -4.18 -1.05
N VAL A 405 -28.17 -5.11 -1.66
CA VAL A 405 -27.81 -5.77 -2.92
C VAL A 405 -28.88 -5.52 -3.96
N SER A 406 -28.46 -5.16 -5.16
CA SER A 406 -29.31 -4.92 -6.33
C SER A 406 -28.97 -5.95 -7.41
N LEU A 407 -29.96 -6.38 -8.19
CA LEU A 407 -29.77 -7.21 -9.40
C LEU A 407 -29.93 -6.44 -10.71
N ASP A 408 -30.32 -5.16 -10.66
CA ASP A 408 -30.71 -4.34 -11.80
C ASP A 408 -29.87 -3.06 -11.96
N GLY A 409 -28.63 -3.08 -11.48
CA GLY A 409 -27.68 -1.97 -11.63
C GLY A 409 -27.83 -0.84 -10.60
N GLY A 410 -28.64 -1.04 -9.57
CA GLY A 410 -28.83 -0.13 -8.44
C GLY A 410 -30.19 0.57 -8.40
N LEU A 411 -31.18 0.06 -9.15
CA LEU A 411 -32.52 0.66 -9.22
C LEU A 411 -33.40 0.13 -8.07
N THR A 412 -33.32 -1.16 -7.77
CA THR A 412 -34.04 -1.79 -6.67
C THR A 412 -33.11 -2.60 -5.78
N TRP A 413 -33.43 -2.65 -4.47
CA TRP A 413 -32.51 -3.18 -3.46
C TRP A 413 -33.20 -4.21 -2.57
N GLN A 414 -32.45 -5.24 -2.20
CA GLN A 414 -32.78 -6.23 -1.20
C GLN A 414 -31.71 -6.18 -0.11
N VAL A 415 -32.12 -6.40 1.14
CA VAL A 415 -31.19 -6.43 2.27
C VAL A 415 -30.56 -7.82 2.35
N ALA A 416 -29.23 -7.88 2.34
CA ALA A 416 -28.50 -9.13 2.53
C ALA A 416 -28.53 -9.59 3.99
N GLU A 417 -28.44 -10.90 4.19
CA GLU A 417 -28.17 -11.50 5.48
C GLU A 417 -26.69 -11.29 5.83
N LEU A 418 -26.42 -10.76 7.02
CA LEU A 418 -25.07 -10.63 7.55
C LEU A 418 -24.79 -11.84 8.45
N ASP A 419 -23.52 -12.27 8.55
CA ASP A 419 -23.12 -13.39 9.42
C ASP A 419 -23.51 -13.20 10.91
N GLU A 420 -23.40 -14.23 11.75
CA GLU A 420 -23.81 -14.13 13.16
C GLU A 420 -22.70 -13.60 14.09
N GLU A 421 -21.57 -13.15 13.53
CA GLU A 421 -20.41 -12.71 14.33
C GLU A 421 -20.74 -11.46 15.16
N LYS A 422 -20.44 -11.47 16.45
CA LYS A 422 -20.78 -10.34 17.32
C LYS A 422 -19.85 -9.16 17.04
N GLN A 423 -20.42 -8.03 16.62
CA GLN A 423 -19.70 -6.77 16.57
C GLN A 423 -19.95 -5.96 17.85
N CYS A 424 -18.88 -5.61 18.55
CA CYS A 424 -18.93 -4.70 19.68
C CYS A 424 -18.99 -3.26 19.17
N PRO A 425 -19.93 -2.41 19.64
CA PRO A 425 -19.98 -1.01 19.25
C PRO A 425 -18.63 -0.31 19.48
N ARG A 426 -18.16 0.46 18.48
CA ARG A 426 -16.84 1.13 18.46
C ARG A 426 -15.62 0.21 18.44
N LYS A 427 -15.82 -1.11 18.38
CA LYS A 427 -14.78 -2.15 18.30
C LYS A 427 -15.07 -3.20 17.23
N ALA A 428 -15.81 -2.81 16.19
CA ALA A 428 -16.10 -3.67 15.04
C ALA A 428 -14.90 -3.74 14.09
N TRP A 429 -13.79 -4.34 14.55
CA TRP A 429 -12.52 -4.35 13.83
C TRP A 429 -12.49 -5.31 12.63
N ALA A 430 -13.29 -6.36 12.71
CA ALA A 430 -13.40 -7.39 11.69
C ALA A 430 -14.58 -7.11 10.76
N TRP A 431 -14.45 -7.53 9.51
CA TRP A 431 -15.48 -7.45 8.48
C TRP A 431 -16.76 -8.21 8.88
N ARG A 432 -17.78 -8.00 8.07
CA ARG A 432 -18.99 -8.81 8.01
C ARG A 432 -19.00 -9.52 6.68
N LEU A 433 -19.11 -10.84 6.72
CA LEU A 433 -19.51 -11.59 5.55
C LEU A 433 -21.02 -11.49 5.39
N TRP A 434 -21.47 -11.46 4.15
CA TRP A 434 -22.88 -11.34 3.84
C TRP A 434 -23.26 -12.23 2.68
N GLN A 435 -24.54 -12.61 2.64
CA GLN A 435 -25.12 -13.36 1.54
C GLN A 435 -26.55 -12.90 1.25
N LEU A 436 -26.97 -13.06 0.00
CA LEU A 436 -28.36 -12.90 -0.41
C LEU A 436 -28.70 -14.04 -1.38
N GLN A 437 -29.72 -14.82 -1.03
CA GLN A 437 -30.40 -15.68 -1.99
C GLN A 437 -31.47 -14.86 -2.70
N ALA A 438 -31.36 -14.71 -4.01
CA ALA A 438 -32.28 -13.91 -4.80
C ALA A 438 -32.80 -14.68 -6.02
N THR A 439 -34.06 -14.46 -6.35
CA THR A 439 -34.67 -14.99 -7.57
C THR A 439 -34.30 -14.11 -8.77
N VAL A 440 -33.81 -14.74 -9.84
CA VAL A 440 -33.53 -14.09 -11.12
C VAL A 440 -34.86 -13.61 -11.72
N PRO A 441 -35.03 -12.31 -12.01
CA PRO A 441 -36.29 -11.81 -12.56
C PRO A 441 -36.65 -12.49 -13.91
N PRO A 442 -37.93 -12.84 -14.15
CA PRO A 442 -38.34 -13.51 -15.36
C PRO A 442 -37.93 -12.75 -16.63
N GLY A 443 -37.45 -13.50 -17.64
CA GLY A 443 -37.08 -12.94 -18.94
C GLY A 443 -35.76 -12.15 -18.98
N LYS A 444 -35.03 -12.01 -17.86
CA LYS A 444 -33.68 -11.44 -17.85
C LYS A 444 -32.67 -12.43 -18.43
N LYS A 445 -31.81 -11.93 -19.32
CA LYS A 445 -30.66 -12.66 -19.90
C LYS A 445 -29.33 -12.26 -19.27
N GLU A 446 -29.32 -11.15 -18.54
CA GLU A 446 -28.14 -10.56 -17.89
C GLU A 446 -28.59 -9.89 -16.59
N LEU A 447 -27.71 -9.90 -15.59
CA LEU A 447 -27.89 -9.18 -14.33
C LEU A 447 -26.69 -8.26 -14.10
N ASN A 448 -26.96 -7.06 -13.57
CA ASN A 448 -25.95 -6.14 -13.09
C ASN A 448 -26.08 -6.11 -11.56
N ILE A 449 -25.29 -6.97 -10.92
CA ILE A 449 -25.33 -7.17 -9.48
C ILE A 449 -24.50 -6.09 -8.83
N VAL A 450 -25.08 -5.39 -7.85
CA VAL A 450 -24.45 -4.27 -7.15
C VAL A 450 -24.57 -4.50 -5.65
N CYS A 451 -23.52 -4.19 -4.88
CA CYS A 451 -23.61 -4.14 -3.43
C CYS A 451 -23.16 -2.78 -2.87
N LYS A 452 -23.76 -2.37 -1.75
CA LYS A 452 -23.33 -1.23 -0.94
C LYS A 452 -23.61 -1.47 0.53
N ALA A 453 -22.69 -1.05 1.40
CA ALA A 453 -22.82 -1.15 2.85
C ALA A 453 -23.16 0.19 3.51
N VAL A 454 -23.70 0.08 4.73
CA VAL A 454 -23.98 1.18 5.65
C VAL A 454 -23.35 0.85 7.00
N ASP A 455 -22.59 1.78 7.57
CA ASP A 455 -22.01 1.63 8.91
C ASP A 455 -22.91 2.20 10.03
N ASP A 456 -22.53 2.00 11.29
CA ASP A 456 -23.30 2.42 12.47
C ASP A 456 -23.33 3.95 12.69
N SER A 457 -22.49 4.68 11.97
CA SER A 457 -22.57 6.14 11.82
C SER A 457 -23.37 6.56 10.59
N TYR A 458 -24.01 5.61 9.89
CA TYR A 458 -24.77 5.81 8.66
C TYR A 458 -23.97 6.40 7.51
N ASN A 459 -22.64 6.27 7.51
CA ASN A 459 -21.88 6.51 6.29
C ASN A 459 -22.27 5.47 5.23
N VAL A 460 -22.25 5.90 3.98
CA VAL A 460 -22.61 5.08 2.82
C VAL A 460 -21.54 5.17 1.74
N GLN A 461 -21.56 4.19 0.84
CA GLN A 461 -20.69 4.18 -0.34
C GLN A 461 -21.28 5.03 -1.48
N PRO A 462 -20.43 5.74 -2.26
CA PRO A 462 -20.87 6.50 -3.43
C PRO A 462 -21.20 5.60 -4.64
N ASP A 463 -22.06 6.08 -5.52
CA ASP A 463 -22.63 5.33 -6.63
C ASP A 463 -21.62 4.93 -7.72
N THR A 464 -20.62 5.78 -7.95
CA THR A 464 -19.69 5.68 -9.09
C THR A 464 -18.27 6.05 -8.70
N VAL A 465 -17.30 5.53 -9.45
CA VAL A 465 -15.86 5.71 -9.21
C VAL A 465 -15.37 7.09 -9.65
N ALA A 466 -15.91 7.65 -10.75
CA ALA A 466 -15.37 8.88 -11.33
C ALA A 466 -15.31 10.08 -10.37
N PRO A 467 -16.34 10.37 -9.54
CA PRO A 467 -16.29 11.47 -8.58
C PRO A 467 -15.31 11.28 -7.41
N ILE A 468 -14.80 10.05 -7.21
CA ILE A 468 -13.81 9.73 -6.17
C ILE A 468 -12.45 9.33 -6.75
N TRP A 469 -12.28 9.40 -8.07
CA TRP A 469 -11.00 9.12 -8.72
C TRP A 469 -9.92 10.02 -8.14
N ASN A 470 -8.70 9.50 -8.02
CA ASN A 470 -7.52 10.25 -7.63
C ASN A 470 -6.28 9.62 -8.25
N LEU A 471 -5.23 10.42 -8.47
CA LEU A 471 -4.00 10.03 -9.17
C LEU A 471 -3.29 8.76 -8.62
N ARG A 472 -3.47 8.41 -7.34
CA ARG A 472 -2.90 7.20 -6.71
C ARG A 472 -3.85 5.98 -6.76
N GLY A 473 -5.09 6.17 -7.17
CA GLY A 473 -6.16 5.18 -7.12
C GLY A 473 -6.31 4.52 -5.76
N VAL A 474 -6.29 5.31 -4.69
CA VAL A 474 -6.59 4.86 -3.32
C VAL A 474 -8.03 5.20 -2.95
N LEU A 475 -8.54 4.66 -1.84
CA LEU A 475 -9.87 4.97 -1.31
C LEU A 475 -11.01 4.66 -2.30
N ASN A 476 -10.87 3.64 -3.16
CA ASN A 476 -12.00 3.19 -3.96
C ASN A 476 -13.04 2.47 -3.07
N ASN A 477 -14.10 3.18 -2.71
CA ASN A 477 -15.23 2.63 -1.99
C ASN A 477 -16.56 2.82 -2.74
N ALA A 478 -16.56 3.11 -4.05
CA ALA A 478 -17.80 3.14 -4.81
C ALA A 478 -18.48 1.75 -4.83
N TRP A 479 -19.76 1.70 -5.18
CA TRP A 479 -20.49 0.42 -5.25
C TRP A 479 -19.77 -0.58 -6.15
N HIS A 480 -19.56 -1.80 -5.66
CA HIS A 480 -18.99 -2.86 -6.47
C HIS A 480 -20.06 -3.43 -7.40
N ARG A 481 -19.70 -3.66 -8.67
CA ARG A 481 -20.60 -4.11 -9.72
C ARG A 481 -20.06 -5.39 -10.36
N VAL A 482 -20.92 -6.38 -10.54
CA VAL A 482 -20.61 -7.66 -11.18
C VAL A 482 -21.67 -7.94 -12.25
N HIS A 483 -21.23 -8.13 -13.48
CA HIS A 483 -22.11 -8.46 -14.61
C HIS A 483 -22.11 -9.96 -14.83
N VAL A 484 -23.29 -10.58 -14.81
CA VAL A 484 -23.45 -12.01 -15.10
C VAL A 484 -24.48 -12.23 -16.19
N ARG A 485 -24.33 -13.36 -16.90
CA ARG A 485 -25.31 -13.83 -17.89
C ARG A 485 -26.22 -14.87 -17.25
N VAL A 486 -27.46 -14.96 -17.73
CA VAL A 486 -28.44 -15.96 -17.29
C VAL A 486 -28.63 -16.95 -18.43
N ALA A 487 -28.58 -18.24 -18.11
CA ALA A 487 -28.86 -19.29 -19.08
C ALA A 487 -30.30 -19.14 -19.65
N PRO A 488 -30.53 -19.53 -20.92
CA PRO A 488 -31.82 -19.37 -21.60
C PRO A 488 -33.04 -19.92 -20.86
#